data_AF-A0A7G6SR52-F1
#
_entry.id   AF-A0A7G6SR52-F1
#
_cell.length_a   1.000
_cell.length_b   1.000
_cell.length_c   1.000
_cell.angle_alpha   90.00
_cell.angle_beta   90.00
_cell.angle_gamma   90.00
#
_symmetry.space_group_name_H-M   'P 1'
#
loop_
_entity.id
_entity.type
_entity.pdbx_description
1 polymer ?
#
loop_
_entity_poly.entity_id
_entity_poly.type
_entity_poly.pdbx_seq_one_letter_code
_entity_poly.pdbx_strand_id
1 'polypeptide(L)'
;MRTLENRRAAEASAKPRLHWHFGIRLLHWLTVIALVAQIVIAFGPMRGPGMAMMKWLPLHMSIGVTILAIIVLRLCWRIFTWAPVRPTSRLMRFATAFFHMVLYVTILAVLITGWLGYRPMPFMPPARLFGDLPVPLAPSVGALSARGFAFVHQKLVWILLGLAGVHVLAALAHFVLLRDGVMQSMVFGRSRTASQDQSHSRKDV
;
A
#
# COMPACT_ATOMS: atom_id res chain seq x y z
N MET A 1 22.44 24.91 34.86
CA MET A 1 21.23 25.50 34.25
C MET A 1 21.26 25.52 32.71
N ARG A 2 22.35 25.94 32.04
CA ARG A 2 22.48 25.94 30.56
C ARG A 2 22.20 24.61 29.82
N THR A 3 22.38 23.47 30.47
CA THR A 3 22.19 22.14 29.86
C THR A 3 20.72 21.76 29.68
N LEU A 4 19.82 22.28 30.53
CA LEU A 4 18.38 22.01 30.44
C LEU A 4 17.71 22.92 29.40
N GLU A 5 18.18 24.16 29.26
CA GLU A 5 17.73 25.08 28.21
C GLU A 5 18.15 24.60 26.82
N ASN A 6 19.39 24.11 26.67
CA ASN A 6 19.85 23.53 25.40
C ASN A 6 19.08 22.26 25.02
N ARG A 7 18.68 21.43 25.99
CA ARG A 7 17.80 20.27 25.74
C ARG A 7 16.39 20.70 25.36
N ARG A 8 15.80 21.67 26.07
CA ARG A 8 14.48 22.23 25.70
C ARG A 8 14.48 22.91 24.33
N ALA A 9 15.57 23.59 23.97
CA ALA A 9 15.75 24.19 22.64
C ALA A 9 15.94 23.12 21.54
N ALA A 10 16.64 22.02 21.83
CA ALA A 10 16.78 20.89 20.91
C ALA A 10 15.45 20.12 20.73
N GLU A 11 14.66 19.96 21.81
CA GLU A 11 13.32 19.37 21.79
C GLU A 11 12.31 20.27 21.06
N ALA A 12 12.39 21.59 21.24
CA ALA A 12 11.58 22.59 20.52
C ALA A 12 11.99 22.73 19.04
N SER A 13 13.25 22.44 18.69
CA SER A 13 13.78 22.47 17.32
C SER A 13 13.52 21.19 16.52
N ALA A 14 12.93 20.16 17.13
CA ALA A 14 12.51 18.96 16.39
C ALA A 14 11.34 19.32 15.47
N LYS A 15 11.65 19.86 14.28
CA LYS A 15 10.68 20.22 13.24
C LYS A 15 9.65 19.09 13.11
N PRO A 16 8.34 19.37 13.21
CA PRO A 16 7.33 18.35 13.06
C PRO A 16 7.60 17.60 11.76
N ARG A 17 7.81 16.29 11.85
CA ARG A 17 7.99 15.45 10.67
C ARG A 17 6.64 15.41 9.95
N LEU A 18 6.40 16.38 9.07
CA LEU A 18 5.18 16.48 8.26
C LEU A 18 5.06 15.33 7.24
N HIS A 19 6.18 14.67 6.95
CA HIS A 19 6.29 13.62 5.95
C HIS A 19 6.54 12.25 6.59
N TRP A 20 5.92 11.22 6.02
CA TRP A 20 6.24 9.85 6.34
C TRP A 20 7.69 9.51 5.96
N HIS A 21 8.27 8.54 6.65
CA HIS A 21 9.58 8.00 6.30
C HIS A 21 9.64 7.66 4.81
N PHE A 22 10.75 7.98 4.14
CA PHE A 22 10.89 7.77 2.69
C PHE A 22 10.53 6.34 2.26
N GLY A 23 10.99 5.34 3.03
CA GLY A 23 10.65 3.94 2.79
C GLY A 23 9.14 3.65 2.77
N ILE A 24 8.35 4.24 3.67
CA ILE A 24 6.89 4.05 3.68
C ILE A 24 6.25 4.66 2.44
N ARG A 25 6.70 5.85 2.04
CA ARG A 25 6.18 6.53 0.85
C ARG A 25 6.49 5.73 -0.40
N LEU A 26 7.73 5.29 -0.56
CA LEU A 26 8.15 4.44 -1.67
C LEU A 26 7.32 3.15 -1.73
N LEU A 27 7.22 2.41 -0.63
CA LEU A 27 6.44 1.17 -0.59
C LEU A 27 4.96 1.42 -0.86
N HIS A 28 4.39 2.52 -0.40
CA HIS A 28 3.00 2.88 -0.69
C HIS A 28 2.78 3.10 -2.20
N TRP A 29 3.61 3.92 -2.85
CA TRP A 29 3.47 4.17 -4.28
C TRP A 29 3.76 2.93 -5.12
N LEU A 30 4.72 2.09 -4.71
CA LEU A 30 4.93 0.79 -5.33
C LEU A 30 3.70 -0.12 -5.20
N THR A 31 3.03 -0.14 -4.04
CA THR A 31 1.75 -0.86 -3.89
C THR A 31 0.69 -0.32 -4.84
N VAL A 32 0.55 1.00 -4.97
CA VAL A 32 -0.44 1.61 -5.88
C VAL A 32 -0.17 1.20 -7.33
N ILE A 33 1.07 1.33 -7.80
CA ILE A 33 1.45 0.96 -9.17
C ILE A 33 1.20 -0.54 -9.41
N ALA A 34 1.60 -1.39 -8.45
CA ALA A 34 1.41 -2.84 -8.55
C ALA A 34 -0.07 -3.23 -8.55
N LEU A 35 -0.92 -2.58 -7.75
CA LEU A 35 -2.37 -2.81 -7.75
C LEU A 35 -3.01 -2.36 -9.07
N VAL A 36 -2.60 -1.22 -9.63
CA VAL A 36 -3.08 -0.78 -10.96
C VAL A 36 -2.67 -1.79 -12.03
N ALA A 37 -1.42 -2.26 -12.03
CA ALA A 37 -0.97 -3.32 -12.94
C ALA A 37 -1.80 -4.60 -12.77
N GLN A 38 -2.08 -5.01 -11.52
CA GLN A 38 -2.91 -6.18 -11.23
C GLN A 38 -4.32 -6.05 -11.82
N ILE A 39 -4.93 -4.86 -11.73
CA ILE A 39 -6.24 -4.58 -12.32
C ILE A 39 -6.18 -4.66 -13.85
N VAL A 40 -5.18 -4.03 -14.47
CA VAL A 40 -5.02 -4.08 -15.93
C VAL A 40 -4.83 -5.52 -16.43
N ILE A 41 -4.03 -6.32 -15.73
CA ILE A 41 -3.80 -7.73 -16.07
C ILE A 41 -5.07 -8.56 -15.85
N ALA A 42 -5.77 -8.35 -14.73
CA ALA A 42 -6.98 -9.11 -14.39
C ALA A 42 -8.14 -8.81 -15.33
N PHE A 43 -8.29 -7.56 -15.78
CA PHE A 43 -9.43 -7.11 -16.61
C PHE A 43 -9.11 -6.97 -18.10
N GLY A 44 -7.83 -7.02 -18.49
CA GLY A 44 -7.39 -6.80 -19.88
C GLY A 44 -7.60 -8.02 -20.80
N PRO A 45 -6.61 -8.92 -20.95
CA PRO A 45 -6.66 -9.99 -21.95
C PRO A 45 -7.34 -11.27 -21.45
N MET A 46 -8.58 -11.19 -20.94
CA MET A 46 -9.43 -12.36 -20.68
C MET A 46 -10.14 -12.90 -21.94
N ARG A 47 -9.64 -12.60 -23.14
CA ARG A 47 -10.28 -12.96 -24.41
C ARG A 47 -9.31 -13.74 -25.31
N GLY A 48 -9.63 -15.01 -25.53
CA GLY A 48 -8.94 -15.89 -26.47
C GLY A 48 -9.46 -17.34 -26.34
N PRO A 49 -9.54 -18.12 -27.42
CA PRO A 49 -10.01 -19.50 -27.35
C PRO A 49 -9.01 -20.42 -26.65
N GLY A 50 -9.51 -21.38 -25.86
CA GLY A 50 -8.72 -22.47 -25.27
C GLY A 50 -7.55 -22.03 -24.40
N MET A 51 -6.35 -22.57 -24.67
CA MET A 51 -5.11 -22.32 -23.92
C MET A 51 -4.70 -20.84 -23.81
N ALA A 52 -5.15 -19.98 -24.75
CA ALA A 52 -4.86 -18.55 -24.71
C ALA A 52 -5.53 -17.85 -23.51
N MET A 53 -6.63 -18.41 -22.98
CA MET A 53 -7.39 -17.85 -21.88
C MET A 53 -6.61 -17.79 -20.56
N MET A 54 -5.50 -18.54 -20.41
CA MET A 54 -4.74 -18.62 -19.15
C MET A 54 -3.31 -18.04 -19.25
N LYS A 55 -2.92 -17.46 -20.39
CA LYS A 55 -1.59 -16.87 -20.56
C LYS A 55 -1.31 -15.69 -19.62
N TRP A 56 -2.36 -15.02 -19.14
CA TRP A 56 -2.25 -13.91 -18.18
C TRP A 56 -1.96 -14.40 -16.75
N LEU A 57 -2.30 -15.65 -16.42
CA LEU A 57 -2.29 -16.16 -15.05
C LEU A 57 -0.88 -16.18 -14.43
N PRO A 58 0.20 -16.63 -15.11
CA PRO A 58 1.55 -16.56 -14.55
C PRO A 58 1.96 -15.13 -14.20
N LEU A 59 1.66 -14.16 -15.06
CA LEU A 59 1.97 -12.75 -14.82
C LEU A 59 1.15 -12.20 -13.64
N HIS A 60 -0.14 -12.52 -13.58
CA HIS A 60 -1.03 -12.11 -12.47
C HIS A 60 -0.57 -12.68 -11.12
N MET A 61 -0.14 -13.94 -11.07
CA MET A 61 0.41 -14.54 -9.85
C MET A 61 1.73 -13.89 -9.46
N SER A 62 2.59 -13.58 -10.43
CA SER A 62 3.88 -12.91 -10.20
C SER A 62 3.71 -11.53 -9.57
N ILE A 63 2.81 -10.71 -10.12
CA ILE A 63 2.49 -9.39 -9.56
C ILE A 63 1.78 -9.54 -8.20
N GLY A 64 0.90 -10.52 -8.03
CA GLY A 64 0.28 -10.84 -6.74
C GLY A 64 1.30 -11.14 -5.63
N VAL A 65 2.29 -11.98 -5.91
CA VAL A 65 3.39 -12.27 -4.97
C VAL A 65 4.24 -11.03 -4.70
N THR A 66 4.47 -10.20 -5.72
CA THR A 66 5.18 -8.92 -5.56
C THR A 66 4.43 -7.99 -4.60
N ILE A 67 3.10 -7.88 -4.75
CA ILE A 67 2.25 -7.08 -3.86
C ILE A 67 2.33 -7.63 -2.42
N LEU A 68 2.28 -8.95 -2.25
CA LEU A 68 2.45 -9.58 -0.92
C LEU A 68 3.76 -9.15 -0.27
N ALA A 69 4.88 -9.26 -0.99
CA ALA A 69 6.20 -8.89 -0.50
C ALA A 69 6.27 -7.39 -0.12
N ILE A 70 5.77 -6.50 -0.97
CA ILE A 70 5.73 -5.06 -0.71
C ILE A 70 4.90 -4.77 0.56
N ILE A 71 3.74 -5.41 0.72
CA ILE A 71 2.86 -5.19 1.88
C ILE A 71 3.52 -5.68 3.16
N VAL A 72 4.08 -6.89 3.18
CA VAL A 72 4.79 -7.42 4.35
C VAL A 72 5.92 -6.48 4.74
N LEU A 73 6.76 -6.09 3.77
CA LEU A 73 7.86 -5.15 4.01
C LEU A 73 7.35 -3.81 4.54
N ARG A 74 6.23 -3.31 4.03
CA ARG A 74 5.60 -2.06 4.47
C ARG A 74 5.05 -2.16 5.89
N LEU A 75 4.45 -3.29 6.28
CA LEU A 75 4.00 -3.53 7.65
C LEU A 75 5.19 -3.61 8.61
N CYS A 76 6.24 -4.37 8.25
CA CYS A 76 7.48 -4.42 9.03
C CYS A 76 8.08 -3.02 9.19
N TRP A 77 8.19 -2.26 8.11
CA TRP A 77 8.73 -0.90 8.16
C TRP A 77 7.90 0.04 9.03
N ARG A 78 6.57 -0.12 9.02
CA ARG A 78 5.64 0.66 9.85
C ARG A 78 5.84 0.41 11.34
N ILE A 79 6.21 -0.82 11.74
CA ILE A 79 6.51 -1.13 13.16
C ILE A 79 7.73 -0.33 13.64
N PHE A 80 8.72 -0.12 12.76
CA PHE A 80 9.96 0.60 13.10
C PHE A 80 9.91 2.11 12.83
N THR A 81 8.80 2.66 12.35
CA THR A 81 8.71 4.08 11.96
C THR A 81 7.55 4.80 12.61
N TRP A 82 7.81 6.06 12.96
CA TRP A 82 6.89 6.88 13.72
C TRP A 82 5.92 7.60 12.77
N ALA A 83 4.65 7.63 13.14
CA ALA A 83 3.63 8.34 12.39
C ALA A 83 3.85 9.87 12.51
N PRO A 84 3.70 10.64 11.42
CA PRO A 84 3.63 12.10 11.46
C PRO A 84 2.59 12.57 12.48
N VAL A 85 2.99 13.44 13.40
CA VAL A 85 2.06 14.05 14.35
C VAL A 85 1.18 15.03 13.59
N ARG A 86 -0.13 14.78 13.58
CA ARG A 86 -1.14 15.70 13.05
C ARG A 86 -2.20 16.00 14.10
N PRO A 87 -2.57 17.28 14.29
CA PRO A 87 -3.67 17.63 15.17
C PRO A 87 -4.99 17.18 14.51
N THR A 88 -5.48 16.01 14.89
CA THR A 88 -6.76 15.46 14.44
C THR A 88 -7.59 15.02 15.65
N SER A 89 -8.91 14.91 15.50
CA SER A 89 -9.75 14.40 16.59
C SER A 89 -9.45 12.92 16.88
N ARG A 90 -9.68 12.46 18.12
CA ARG A 90 -9.50 11.04 18.48
C ARG A 90 -10.33 10.13 17.58
N LEU A 91 -11.57 10.55 17.28
CA LEU A 91 -12.49 9.83 16.39
C LEU A 91 -11.93 9.70 14.97
N MET A 92 -11.40 10.79 14.41
CA MET A 92 -10.79 10.77 13.07
C MET A 92 -9.56 9.88 13.00
N ARG A 93 -8.71 9.88 14.05
CA ARG A 93 -7.56 8.97 14.14
C ARG A 93 -8.01 7.51 14.13
N PHE A 94 -9.02 7.18 14.94
CA PHE A 94 -9.55 5.83 15.03
C PHE A 94 -10.14 5.38 13.69
N ALA A 95 -11.00 6.20 13.08
CA ALA A 95 -11.61 5.91 11.78
C ALA A 95 -10.54 5.68 10.70
N THR A 96 -9.51 6.54 10.65
CA THR A 96 -8.39 6.40 9.71
C THR A 96 -7.63 5.09 9.96
N ALA A 97 -7.30 4.78 11.21
CA ALA A 97 -6.58 3.55 11.55
C ALA A 97 -7.39 2.29 11.22
N PHE A 98 -8.68 2.29 11.54
CA PHE A 98 -9.60 1.20 11.24
C PHE A 98 -9.72 0.97 9.74
N PHE A 99 -9.94 2.04 8.96
CA PHE A 99 -10.05 1.93 7.50
C PHE A 99 -8.77 1.35 6.86
N HIS A 100 -7.60 1.81 7.31
CA HIS A 100 -6.33 1.23 6.83
C HIS A 100 -6.17 -0.23 7.24
N MET A 101 -6.61 -0.62 8.44
CA MET A 101 -6.59 -2.01 8.89
C MET A 101 -7.47 -2.89 8.00
N VAL A 102 -8.69 -2.45 7.71
CA VAL A 102 -9.60 -3.13 6.78
C VAL A 102 -8.95 -3.30 5.41
N LEU A 103 -8.34 -2.24 4.85
CA LEU A 103 -7.61 -2.34 3.58
C LEU A 103 -6.50 -3.40 3.61
N TYR A 104 -5.65 -3.45 4.64
CA TYR A 104 -4.58 -4.47 4.72
C TYR A 104 -5.15 -5.87 4.80
N VAL A 105 -6.16 -6.08 5.64
CA VAL A 105 -6.81 -7.39 5.81
C VAL A 105 -7.44 -7.82 4.49
N THR A 106 -8.15 -6.94 3.79
CA THR A 106 -8.76 -7.25 2.50
C THR A 106 -7.69 -7.61 1.47
N ILE A 107 -6.60 -6.85 1.35
CA ILE A 107 -5.53 -7.19 0.39
C ILE A 107 -4.92 -8.55 0.72
N LEU A 108 -4.60 -8.82 1.99
CA LEU A 108 -4.03 -10.10 2.39
C LEU A 108 -5.00 -11.25 2.11
N ALA A 109 -6.29 -11.07 2.38
CA ALA A 109 -7.32 -12.05 2.07
C ALA A 109 -7.44 -12.31 0.56
N VAL A 110 -7.38 -11.29 -0.29
CA VAL A 110 -7.34 -11.44 -1.76
C VAL A 110 -6.14 -12.31 -2.17
N LEU A 111 -4.95 -12.02 -1.64
CA LEU A 111 -3.72 -12.74 -1.99
C LEU A 111 -3.78 -14.22 -1.58
N ILE A 112 -4.22 -14.49 -0.35
CA ILE A 112 -4.35 -15.86 0.18
C ILE A 112 -5.40 -16.64 -0.60
N THR A 113 -6.59 -16.06 -0.82
CA THR A 113 -7.68 -16.73 -1.54
C THR A 113 -7.33 -16.98 -3.01
N GLY A 114 -6.57 -16.09 -3.65
CA GLY A 114 -6.07 -16.29 -5.00
C GLY A 114 -5.10 -17.47 -5.10
N TRP A 115 -4.19 -17.61 -4.13
CA TRP A 115 -3.28 -18.75 -4.04
C TRP A 115 -4.03 -20.06 -3.76
N LEU A 116 -4.97 -20.07 -2.80
CA LEU A 116 -5.79 -21.24 -2.47
C LEU A 116 -6.73 -21.66 -3.62
N GLY A 117 -7.14 -20.71 -4.46
CA GLY A 117 -7.95 -20.94 -5.65
C GLY A 117 -7.17 -21.46 -6.85
N TYR A 118 -5.84 -21.40 -6.83
CA TYR A 118 -4.99 -21.89 -7.91
C TYR A 118 -4.84 -23.41 -7.87
N ARG A 119 -5.17 -24.07 -8.97
CA ARG A 119 -4.88 -25.49 -9.21
C ARG A 119 -4.34 -25.66 -10.63
N PRO A 120 -3.13 -26.24 -10.81
CA PRO A 120 -2.65 -26.57 -12.13
C PRO A 120 -3.57 -27.60 -12.78
N MET A 121 -3.89 -27.40 -14.06
CA MET A 121 -4.66 -28.37 -14.83
C MET A 121 -3.74 -29.53 -15.25
N PRO A 122 -4.22 -30.79 -15.28
CA PRO A 122 -3.40 -31.96 -15.63
C PRO A 122 -2.69 -31.84 -16.99
N PHE A 123 -3.27 -31.11 -17.93
CA PHE A 123 -2.78 -30.97 -19.31
C PHE A 123 -2.13 -29.61 -19.60
N MET A 124 -1.90 -28.77 -18.59
CA MET A 124 -1.20 -27.49 -18.74
C MET A 124 0.02 -27.41 -17.83
N PRO A 125 1.14 -26.82 -18.30
CA PRO A 125 2.26 -26.54 -17.44
C PRO A 125 1.82 -25.65 -16.27
N PRO A 126 2.23 -25.95 -15.03
CA PRO A 126 1.93 -25.10 -13.88
C PRO A 126 2.39 -23.67 -14.13
N ALA A 127 1.66 -22.70 -13.59
CA ALA A 127 2.09 -21.32 -13.55
C ALA A 127 3.46 -21.21 -12.87
N ARG A 128 4.34 -20.41 -13.49
CA ARG A 128 5.68 -20.10 -12.98
C ARG A 128 5.75 -18.60 -12.71
N LEU A 129 6.13 -18.24 -11.50
CA LEU A 129 6.38 -16.86 -11.10
C LEU A 129 7.56 -16.32 -11.91
N PHE A 130 7.36 -15.15 -12.52
CA PHE A 130 8.32 -14.46 -13.37
C PHE A 130 8.86 -15.30 -14.54
N GLY A 131 8.15 -16.37 -14.93
CA GLY A 131 8.56 -17.31 -15.99
C GLY A 131 9.40 -18.49 -15.47
N ASP A 132 10.12 -18.32 -14.36
CA ASP A 132 11.17 -19.26 -13.95
C ASP A 132 10.92 -20.00 -12.64
N LEU A 133 10.23 -19.38 -11.68
CA LEU A 133 10.11 -19.93 -10.34
C LEU A 133 8.78 -20.70 -10.20
N PRO A 134 8.78 -21.99 -9.82
CA PRO A 134 7.54 -22.73 -9.67
C PRO A 134 6.66 -22.13 -8.56
N VAL A 135 5.37 -21.97 -8.84
CA VAL A 135 4.40 -21.60 -7.81
C VAL A 135 4.20 -22.79 -6.86
N PRO A 136 4.38 -22.64 -5.53
CA PRO A 136 4.08 -23.71 -4.59
C PRO A 136 2.60 -24.05 -4.64
N LEU A 137 2.30 -25.35 -4.66
CA LEU A 137 0.93 -25.84 -4.62
C LEU A 137 0.29 -25.45 -3.29
N ALA A 138 -0.88 -24.83 -3.37
CA ALA A 138 -1.66 -24.52 -2.18
C ALA A 138 -2.17 -25.81 -1.52
N PRO A 139 -2.15 -25.89 -0.17
CA PRO A 139 -2.73 -27.03 0.53
C PRO A 139 -4.22 -27.19 0.20
N SER A 140 -4.73 -28.41 0.34
CA SER A 140 -6.19 -28.60 0.36
C SER A 140 -6.69 -28.16 1.73
N VAL A 141 -7.66 -27.25 1.74
CA VAL A 141 -8.31 -26.77 2.96
C VAL A 141 -9.76 -27.25 2.89
N GLY A 142 -10.18 -28.11 3.81
CA GLY A 142 -11.49 -28.78 3.77
C GLY A 142 -12.71 -27.85 3.80
N ALA A 143 -12.51 -26.56 4.05
CA ALA A 143 -13.58 -25.57 4.08
C ALA A 143 -14.16 -25.24 2.69
N LEU A 144 -13.35 -25.22 1.63
CA LEU A 144 -13.79 -24.83 0.28
C LEU A 144 -12.95 -25.52 -0.81
N SER A 145 -13.59 -25.79 -1.96
CA SER A 145 -12.85 -26.19 -3.17
C SER A 145 -12.05 -25.02 -3.75
N ALA A 146 -11.09 -25.32 -4.63
CA ALA A 146 -10.34 -24.27 -5.35
C ALA A 146 -11.26 -23.30 -6.12
N ARG A 147 -12.34 -23.80 -6.72
CA ARG A 147 -13.36 -22.96 -7.37
C ARG A 147 -14.08 -22.06 -6.36
N GLY A 148 -14.35 -22.57 -5.16
CA GLY A 148 -14.89 -21.78 -4.06
C GLY A 148 -13.96 -20.64 -3.65
N PHE A 149 -12.66 -20.91 -3.50
CA PHE A 149 -11.67 -19.86 -3.22
C PHE A 149 -11.54 -18.84 -4.35
N ALA A 150 -11.58 -19.27 -5.61
CA ALA A 150 -11.58 -18.35 -6.75
C ALA A 150 -12.82 -17.42 -6.76
N PHE A 151 -14.00 -17.94 -6.39
CA PHE A 151 -15.20 -17.12 -6.24
C PHE A 151 -15.07 -16.10 -5.10
N VAL A 152 -14.58 -16.54 -3.93
CA VAL A 152 -14.33 -15.64 -2.79
C VAL A 152 -13.30 -14.57 -3.17
N HIS A 153 -12.22 -14.95 -3.83
CA HIS A 153 -11.20 -14.03 -4.35
C HIS A 153 -11.82 -12.95 -5.23
N GLN A 154 -12.68 -13.33 -6.19
CA GLN A 154 -13.36 -12.38 -7.06
C GLN A 154 -14.23 -11.38 -6.25
N LYS A 155 -14.97 -11.85 -5.24
CA LYS A 155 -15.77 -10.96 -4.38
C LYS A 155 -14.89 -10.01 -3.57
N LEU A 156 -13.79 -10.51 -3.01
CA LEU A 156 -12.83 -9.68 -2.27
C LEU A 156 -12.17 -8.62 -3.16
N VAL A 157 -11.92 -8.91 -4.43
CA VAL A 157 -11.40 -7.92 -5.40
C VAL A 157 -12.39 -6.76 -5.58
N TRP A 158 -13.70 -7.04 -5.72
CA TRP A 158 -14.70 -5.97 -5.81
C TRP A 158 -14.78 -5.12 -4.54
N ILE A 159 -14.71 -5.76 -3.37
CA ILE A 159 -14.65 -5.05 -2.08
C ILE A 159 -13.39 -4.18 -2.01
N LEU A 160 -12.23 -4.70 -2.40
CA LEU A 160 -10.97 -3.97 -2.43
C LEU A 160 -11.03 -2.77 -3.37
N LEU A 161 -11.62 -2.92 -4.57
CA LEU A 161 -11.82 -1.81 -5.50
C LEU A 161 -12.70 -0.71 -4.91
N GLY A 162 -13.79 -1.08 -4.23
CA GLY A 162 -14.65 -0.14 -3.53
C GLY A 162 -13.90 0.63 -2.43
N LEU A 163 -13.16 -0.09 -1.56
CA LEU A 163 -12.35 0.51 -0.50
C LEU A 163 -11.23 1.40 -1.07
N ALA A 164 -10.56 0.97 -2.14
CA ALA A 164 -9.55 1.78 -2.82
C ALA A 164 -10.17 3.06 -3.41
N GLY A 165 -11.36 2.97 -4.00
CA GLY A 165 -12.11 4.13 -4.48
C GLY A 165 -12.41 5.12 -3.36
N VAL A 166 -12.96 4.66 -2.23
CA VAL A 166 -13.19 5.50 -1.04
C VAL A 166 -11.89 6.14 -0.55
N HIS A 167 -10.79 5.38 -0.53
CA HIS A 167 -9.48 5.89 -0.12
C HIS A 167 -9.01 7.04 -1.02
N VAL A 168 -9.10 6.87 -2.33
CA VAL A 168 -8.70 7.87 -3.32
C VAL A 168 -9.60 9.12 -3.23
N LEU A 169 -10.91 8.93 -3.10
CA LEU A 169 -11.86 10.04 -2.92
C LEU A 169 -11.58 10.82 -1.65
N ALA A 170 -11.31 10.14 -0.53
CA ALA A 170 -10.91 10.79 0.72
C ALA A 170 -9.60 11.58 0.53
N ALA A 171 -8.58 10.99 -0.08
CA ALA A 171 -7.32 11.68 -0.36
C ALA A 171 -7.53 12.94 -1.24
N LEU A 172 -8.40 12.85 -2.24
CA LEU A 172 -8.77 13.98 -3.09
C LEU A 172 -9.54 15.05 -2.32
N ALA A 173 -10.48 14.67 -1.45
CA ALA A 173 -11.19 15.60 -0.60
C ALA A 173 -10.25 16.32 0.38
N HIS A 174 -9.28 15.59 0.95
CA HIS A 174 -8.23 16.17 1.77
C HIS A 174 -7.35 17.15 0.99
N PHE A 175 -7.07 16.86 -0.28
CA PHE A 175 -6.27 17.73 -1.14
C PHE A 175 -7.01 18.98 -1.61
N VAL A 176 -8.24 18.85 -2.09
CA VAL A 176 -8.99 19.94 -2.74
C VAL A 176 -9.80 20.76 -1.75
N LEU A 177 -10.55 20.11 -0.86
CA LEU A 177 -11.49 20.77 0.07
C LEU A 177 -10.79 21.15 1.37
N LEU A 178 -10.18 20.18 2.07
CA LEU A 178 -9.64 20.41 3.41
C LEU A 178 -8.26 21.09 3.38
N ARG A 179 -7.49 20.89 2.29
CA ARG A 179 -6.14 21.43 2.09
C ARG A 179 -5.21 21.25 3.30
N ASP A 180 -5.41 20.17 4.05
CA ASP A 180 -4.75 19.88 5.32
C ASP A 180 -3.37 19.20 5.14
N GLY A 181 -2.90 19.15 3.89
CA GLY A 181 -1.63 18.58 3.50
C GLY A 181 -1.53 17.07 3.71
N VAL A 182 -2.62 16.30 3.93
CA VAL A 182 -2.55 14.83 4.09
C VAL A 182 -1.85 14.21 2.88
N MET A 183 -2.20 14.65 1.68
CA MET A 183 -1.56 14.16 0.46
C MET A 183 -0.07 14.53 0.40
N GLN A 184 0.31 15.74 0.86
CA GLN A 184 1.70 16.19 0.90
C GLN A 184 2.57 15.30 1.79
N SER A 185 1.99 14.66 2.83
CA SER A 185 2.72 13.70 3.68
C SER A 185 3.16 12.42 2.96
N MET A 186 2.52 12.10 1.83
CA MET A 186 2.79 10.91 1.02
C MET A 186 3.54 11.22 -0.29
N VAL A 187 3.57 12.48 -0.73
CA VAL A 187 4.27 12.88 -1.97
C VAL A 187 5.80 12.98 -1.72
N PHE A 188 6.57 12.72 -2.77
CA PHE A 188 8.02 12.96 -2.79
C PHE A 188 8.28 14.47 -2.97
N GLY A 189 8.29 15.21 -1.87
CA GLY A 189 8.66 16.62 -1.83
C GLY A 189 9.80 16.87 -0.86
N ARG A 190 10.82 17.63 -1.29
CA ARG A 190 11.85 18.18 -0.41
C ARG A 190 11.14 19.23 0.46
N SER A 191 11.13 19.04 1.78
CA SER A 191 10.76 20.12 2.70
C SER A 191 11.60 21.33 2.26
N ARG A 192 10.99 22.44 1.83
CA ARG A 192 11.72 23.70 1.76
C ARG A 192 12.18 23.94 3.19
N THR A 193 13.44 23.65 3.47
CA THR A 193 14.12 24.17 4.64
C THR A 193 13.97 25.67 4.53
N ALA A 194 13.06 26.24 5.32
CA ALA A 194 13.10 27.66 5.64
C ALA A 194 14.46 27.91 6.31
N SER A 195 15.46 28.18 5.48
CA SER A 195 16.82 28.55 5.83
C SER A 195 17.22 29.80 5.03
N GLN A 196 16.27 30.71 4.85
CA GLN A 196 16.48 31.94 4.10
C GLN A 196 15.71 33.13 4.70
N ASP A 197 15.63 33.20 6.04
CA ASP A 197 15.08 34.39 6.72
C ASP A 197 15.91 34.86 7.93
N GLN A 198 17.07 34.23 8.20
CA GLN A 198 17.98 34.69 9.25
C GLN A 198 19.18 35.50 8.72
N SER A 199 19.30 35.72 7.40
CA SER A 199 20.40 36.50 6.83
C SER A 199 20.09 37.99 6.63
N HIS A 200 18.86 38.44 6.92
CA HIS A 200 18.46 39.84 6.71
C HIS A 200 18.26 40.66 7.99
N SER A 201 18.21 40.04 9.18
CA SER A 201 18.02 40.76 10.45
C SER A 201 19.32 41.01 11.23
N ARG A 202 20.48 40.60 10.69
CA ARG A 202 21.81 40.79 11.32
C ARG A 202 22.70 41.72 10.50
N LYS A 203 22.15 42.84 10.03
CA LYS A 203 22.93 43.92 9.40
C LYS A 203 22.71 45.30 10.00
N ASP A 204 21.83 45.43 10.99
CA ASP A 204 21.58 46.71 11.66
C ASP A 204 22.04 46.61 13.12
N VAL A 205 23.35 46.69 13.33
CA VAL A 205 24.02 47.07 14.58
C VAL A 205 24.94 48.22 14.24
#